data_AF-A0A2A4ZZB5-F1
#
_entry.id   AF-A0A2A4ZZB5-F1
#
_cell.length_a   1.000
_cell.length_b   1.000
_cell.length_c   1.000
_cell.angle_alpha   90.00
_cell.angle_beta   90.00
_cell.angle_gamma   90.00
#
_symmetry.space_group_name_H-M   'P 1'
#
loop_
_entity.id
_entity.type
_entity.pdbx_description
1 polymer ?
#
loop_
_entity_poly.entity_id
_entity_poly.type
_entity_poly.pdbx_seq_one_letter_code
_entity_poly.pdbx_strand_id
1 'polypeptide(L)'
;MRRGRPYGKPLHKRLSPAAMMKADDTETRGLHFLCFNADLARQFEFIQQTWVNNEKFNGLYNDLDPLLGTRPKEHGLTGDDFTIAQKPMRHKLKNIPQFVTTKGGAYFFMPSISALKQLTNNNQ
;
A
#
# COMPACT_ATOMS: atom_id res chain seq x y z
N MET A 1 -9.64 -7.53 -6.90
CA MET A 1 -8.58 -8.55 -7.20
C MET A 1 -7.24 -7.85 -7.41
N ARG A 2 -6.11 -8.36 -6.88
CA ARG A 2 -4.78 -7.71 -7.00
C ARG A 2 -3.91 -8.39 -8.07
N ARG A 3 -3.18 -7.58 -8.85
CA ARG A 3 -2.29 -8.00 -9.95
C ARG A 3 -0.98 -7.19 -10.00
N GLY A 4 -0.48 -6.79 -8.83
CA GLY A 4 0.76 -6.02 -8.75
C GLY A 4 2.00 -6.78 -9.24
N ARG A 5 3.03 -6.02 -9.64
CA ARG A 5 4.34 -6.52 -10.10
C ARG A 5 5.48 -5.75 -9.44
N PRO A 6 6.48 -6.42 -8.85
CA PRO A 6 7.67 -5.74 -8.35
C PRO A 6 8.40 -5.01 -9.50
N TYR A 7 9.06 -3.91 -9.18
CA TYR A 7 9.97 -3.22 -10.10
C TYR A 7 11.29 -2.89 -9.41
N GLY A 8 12.33 -2.67 -10.21
CA GLY A 8 13.69 -2.46 -9.72
C GLY A 8 14.42 -3.77 -9.42
N LYS A 9 15.73 -3.68 -9.20
CA LYS A 9 16.55 -4.83 -8.85
C LYS A 9 16.26 -5.25 -7.40
N PRO A 10 16.23 -6.56 -7.10
CA PRO A 10 16.17 -7.04 -5.71
C PRO A 10 17.26 -6.40 -4.86
N LEU A 11 16.96 -6.09 -3.59
CA LEU A 11 17.94 -5.51 -2.66
C LEU A 11 19.16 -6.44 -2.49
N HIS A 12 18.93 -7.75 -2.44
CA HIS A 12 19.99 -8.74 -2.32
C HIS A 12 19.62 -10.02 -3.08
N LYS A 13 20.59 -10.68 -3.73
CA LYS A 13 20.36 -11.87 -4.58
C LYS A 13 19.60 -13.00 -3.87
N ARG A 14 19.93 -13.23 -2.59
CA ARG A 14 19.36 -14.31 -1.78
C ARG A 14 18.00 -13.97 -1.12
N LEU A 15 17.59 -12.70 -1.12
CA LEU A 15 16.36 -12.22 -0.45
C LEU A 15 16.17 -12.72 1.00
N SER A 16 17.24 -13.08 1.72
CA SER A 16 17.15 -13.50 3.12
C SER A 16 17.15 -12.27 4.04
N PRO A 17 16.37 -12.27 5.15
CA PRO A 17 16.29 -11.12 6.04
C PRO A 17 17.64 -10.65 6.57
N ALA A 18 18.49 -11.57 7.04
CA ALA A 18 19.81 -11.24 7.57
C ALA A 18 20.76 -10.63 6.52
N ALA A 19 20.62 -10.99 5.25
CA ALA A 19 21.40 -10.40 4.16
C ALA A 19 20.84 -9.03 3.75
N MET A 20 19.52 -8.89 3.71
CA MET A 20 18.85 -7.63 3.38
C MET A 20 19.10 -6.55 4.43
N MET A 21 19.12 -6.89 5.73
CA MET A 21 19.40 -5.94 6.80
C MET A 21 20.83 -5.35 6.77
N LYS A 22 21.76 -6.01 6.06
CA LYS A 22 23.15 -5.57 5.91
C LYS A 22 23.45 -4.94 4.54
N ALA A 23 22.46 -4.93 3.64
CA ALA A 23 22.62 -4.41 2.30
C ALA A 23 22.22 -2.93 2.27
N ASP A 24 22.98 -2.12 1.55
CA ASP A 24 22.63 -0.72 1.31
C ASP A 24 21.52 -0.62 0.24
N ASP A 25 20.46 0.13 0.58
CA ASP A 25 19.32 0.39 -0.31
C ASP A 25 19.50 1.75 -1.01
N THR A 26 20.26 1.77 -2.12
CA THR A 26 20.58 3.00 -2.87
C THR A 26 19.81 3.17 -4.19
N GLU A 27 19.18 2.10 -4.68
CA GLU A 27 18.48 2.07 -5.97
C GLU A 27 16.96 2.11 -5.80
N THR A 28 16.25 2.71 -6.74
CA THR A 28 14.78 2.73 -6.72
C THR A 28 14.21 1.33 -6.96
N ARG A 29 13.33 0.89 -6.07
CA ARG A 29 12.59 -0.38 -6.16
C ARG A 29 11.24 -0.27 -5.47
N GLY A 30 10.32 -1.17 -5.82
CA GLY A 30 9.01 -1.21 -5.18
C GLY A 30 8.02 -2.09 -5.90
N LEU A 31 6.75 -1.67 -5.89
CA LEU A 31 5.64 -2.41 -6.46
C LEU A 31 4.84 -1.50 -7.41
N HIS A 32 4.68 -1.91 -8.66
CA HIS A 32 3.57 -1.44 -9.48
C HIS A 32 2.32 -2.11 -8.94
N PHE A 33 1.53 -1.37 -8.18
CA PHE A 33 0.28 -1.88 -7.63
C PHE A 33 -0.84 -1.76 -8.67
N LEU A 34 -1.50 -2.88 -8.97
CA LEU A 34 -2.68 -2.93 -9.82
C LEU A 34 -3.76 -3.71 -9.10
N CYS A 35 -4.99 -3.21 -9.13
CA CYS A 35 -6.15 -3.95 -8.66
C CYS A 35 -7.39 -3.67 -9.51
N PHE A 36 -8.24 -4.68 -9.61
CA PHE A 36 -9.52 -4.62 -10.29
C PHE A 36 -10.64 -4.54 -9.27
N ASN A 37 -11.49 -3.55 -9.45
CA ASN A 37 -12.67 -3.25 -8.63
C ASN A 37 -13.84 -2.96 -9.57
N ALA A 38 -15.03 -3.36 -9.18
CA ALA A 38 -16.26 -2.94 -9.84
C ALA A 38 -16.68 -1.55 -9.37
N ASP A 39 -16.33 -1.20 -8.12
CA ASP A 39 -16.59 0.10 -7.50
C ASP A 39 -15.34 0.54 -6.74
N LEU A 40 -14.66 1.59 -7.22
CA LEU A 40 -13.41 2.05 -6.61
C LEU A 40 -13.64 2.63 -5.21
N ALA A 41 -14.74 3.36 -5.02
CA ALA A 41 -15.07 4.01 -3.76
C ALA A 41 -15.29 2.97 -2.66
N ARG A 42 -16.06 1.92 -2.94
CA ARG A 42 -16.40 0.87 -1.96
C ARG A 42 -15.29 -0.16 -1.76
N GLN A 43 -14.28 -0.20 -2.62
CA GLN A 43 -13.24 -1.22 -2.58
C GLN A 43 -11.88 -0.60 -2.33
N PHE A 44 -11.21 -0.07 -3.35
CA PHE A 44 -9.85 0.43 -3.20
C PHE A 44 -9.76 1.62 -2.26
N GLU A 45 -10.62 2.63 -2.47
CA GLU A 45 -10.59 3.85 -1.66
C GLU A 45 -11.03 3.57 -0.23
N PHE A 46 -12.09 2.76 -0.06
CA PHE A 46 -12.53 2.34 1.27
C PHE A 46 -11.43 1.66 2.06
N ILE A 47 -10.69 0.71 1.46
CA ILE A 47 -9.57 0.04 2.15
C ILE A 47 -8.48 1.06 2.50
N GLN A 48 -8.09 1.92 1.56
CA GLN A 48 -7.01 2.89 1.78
C GLN A 48 -7.38 3.93 2.85
N GLN A 49 -8.59 4.47 2.82
CA GLN A 49 -9.02 5.54 3.72
C GLN A 49 -9.49 5.00 5.08
N THR A 50 -10.37 4.01 5.07
CA THR A 50 -11.06 3.55 6.28
C THR A 50 -10.22 2.59 7.11
N TRP A 51 -9.33 1.82 6.47
CA TRP A 51 -8.52 0.81 7.14
C TRP A 51 -7.05 1.23 7.23
N VAL A 52 -6.40 1.47 6.09
CA VAL A 52 -4.94 1.71 6.03
C VAL A 52 -4.56 3.06 6.63
N ASN A 53 -5.31 4.12 6.33
CA ASN A 53 -5.03 5.49 6.76
C ASN A 53 -5.89 5.94 7.97
N ASN A 54 -6.49 5.00 8.71
CA ASN A 54 -7.29 5.31 9.89
C ASN A 54 -6.61 4.83 11.17
N GLU A 55 -6.06 5.77 11.93
CA GLU A 55 -5.30 5.55 13.16
C GLU A 55 -6.10 4.89 14.30
N LYS A 56 -7.43 4.88 14.17
CA LYS A 56 -8.38 4.41 15.18
C LYS A 56 -9.15 3.18 14.70
N PHE A 57 -8.78 2.62 13.56
CA PHE A 57 -9.47 1.47 13.00
C PHE A 57 -9.48 0.30 14.00
N ASN A 58 -10.64 -0.35 14.15
CA ASN A 58 -10.83 -1.53 14.98
C ASN A 58 -10.36 -1.37 16.46
N GLY A 59 -10.56 -0.18 17.04
CA GLY A 59 -10.23 0.09 18.45
C GLY A 59 -8.75 0.37 18.74
N LEU A 60 -7.96 0.59 17.69
CA LEU A 60 -6.58 1.05 17.80
C LEU A 60 -6.51 2.55 18.16
N TYR A 61 -5.30 3.04 18.44
CA TYR A 61 -5.08 4.46 18.72
C TYR A 61 -3.68 4.86 18.32
N ASN A 62 -3.61 5.75 17.32
CA ASN A 62 -2.37 6.23 16.69
C ASN A 62 -1.65 5.18 15.82
N ASP A 63 -2.36 4.12 15.41
CA ASP A 63 -1.80 3.01 14.64
C ASP A 63 -2.34 3.06 13.20
N LEU A 64 -1.52 3.49 12.24
CA LEU A 64 -1.79 3.26 10.81
C LEU A 64 -1.28 1.88 10.40
N ASP A 65 -1.67 1.41 9.21
CA ASP A 65 -1.00 0.25 8.62
C ASP A 65 0.53 0.51 8.59
N PRO A 66 1.35 -0.37 9.18
CA PRO A 66 2.77 -0.09 9.37
C PRO A 66 3.54 0.00 8.04
N LEU A 67 3.04 -0.61 6.97
CA LEU A 67 3.69 -0.64 5.66
C LEU A 67 3.13 0.40 4.69
N LEU A 68 1.80 0.51 4.61
CA LEU A 68 1.09 1.29 3.58
C LEU A 68 0.47 2.57 4.10
N GLY A 69 0.31 2.71 5.42
CA GLY A 69 -0.22 3.90 6.06
C GLY A 69 0.59 5.12 5.64
N THR A 70 -0.09 6.13 5.10
CA THR A 70 0.55 7.40 4.78
C THR A 70 0.62 8.21 6.06
N ARG A 71 1.82 8.44 6.60
CA ARG A 71 1.98 9.23 7.81
C ARG A 71 2.08 10.72 7.45
N PRO A 72 1.07 11.56 7.72
CA PRO A 72 1.21 13.01 7.62
C PRO A 72 1.92 13.53 8.87
N LYS A 73 2.68 14.64 8.82
CA LYS A 73 2.89 15.50 10.01
C LYS A 73 3.19 16.96 9.69
N GLU A 74 2.26 17.83 10.12
CA GLU A 74 2.58 19.10 10.80
C GLU A 74 1.81 19.22 12.13
N HIS A 75 0.56 18.71 12.20
CA HIS A 75 -0.26 18.70 13.42
C HIS A 75 -1.05 17.39 13.61
N GLY A 76 -1.27 16.97 14.86
CA GLY A 76 -2.14 15.85 15.23
C GLY A 76 -1.43 14.57 15.65
N LEU A 77 -2.16 13.46 15.61
CA LEU A 77 -1.63 12.11 15.79
C LEU A 77 -0.68 11.76 14.63
N THR A 78 0.25 10.87 14.93
CA THR A 78 1.43 10.61 14.11
C THR A 78 1.31 9.37 13.24
N GLY A 79 0.41 8.45 13.61
CA GLY A 79 0.19 7.21 12.90
C GLY A 79 1.40 6.27 12.87
N ASP A 80 2.36 6.43 13.79
CA ASP A 80 3.65 5.72 13.82
C ASP A 80 3.77 4.71 14.97
N ASP A 81 2.65 4.38 15.62
CA ASP A 81 2.57 3.25 16.53
C ASP A 81 2.28 1.95 15.75
N PHE A 82 2.77 0.83 16.27
CA PHE A 82 2.33 -0.50 15.86
C PHE A 82 2.07 -1.39 17.08
N THR A 83 0.80 -1.67 17.32
CA THR A 83 0.31 -2.47 18.44
C THR A 83 0.26 -3.95 18.09
N ILE A 84 0.99 -4.76 18.84
CA ILE A 84 0.99 -6.22 18.76
C ILE A 84 0.13 -6.75 19.91
N ALA A 85 -0.88 -7.54 19.55
CA ALA A 85 -1.75 -8.18 20.53
C ALA A 85 -0.96 -9.21 21.34
N GLN A 86 -0.89 -9.02 22.66
CA GLN A 86 -0.19 -9.88 23.60
C GLN A 86 -0.92 -9.89 24.95
N LYS A 87 -0.76 -10.98 25.72
CA LYS A 87 -1.25 -11.11 27.10
C LYS A 87 -0.07 -11.10 28.08
N PRO A 88 -0.21 -10.52 29.29
CA PRO A 88 -1.42 -9.88 29.84
C PRO A 88 -1.66 -8.47 29.29
N MET A 89 -0.64 -7.83 28.71
CA MET A 89 -0.74 -6.49 28.13
C MET A 89 -0.22 -6.48 26.69
N ARG A 90 -0.80 -5.61 25.86
CA ARG A 90 -0.34 -5.36 24.49
C ARG A 90 1.10 -4.84 24.47
N HIS A 91 1.85 -5.25 23.46
CA HIS A 91 3.16 -4.68 23.18
C HIS A 91 3.01 -3.61 22.09
N LYS A 92 3.66 -2.46 22.24
CA LYS A 92 3.54 -1.35 21.31
C LYS A 92 4.93 -0.91 20.85
N LEU A 93 5.15 -0.96 19.54
CA LEU A 93 6.29 -0.35 18.89
C LEU A 93 5.95 1.11 18.56
N LYS A 94 6.95 1.99 18.68
CA LYS A 94 6.82 3.43 18.49
C LYS A 94 7.75 3.90 17.38
N ASN A 95 7.41 5.03 16.76
CA ASN A 95 8.23 5.68 15.74
C ASN A 95 8.51 4.78 14.53
N ILE A 96 7.53 3.99 14.10
CA ILE A 96 7.66 3.17 12.89
C ILE A 96 7.86 4.09 11.68
N PRO A 97 8.94 3.94 10.90
CA PRO A 97 9.21 4.82 9.77
C PRO A 97 8.26 4.53 8.60
N GLN A 98 8.22 5.43 7.62
CA GLN A 98 7.53 5.18 6.34
C GLN A 98 8.36 4.21 5.49
N PHE A 99 7.84 3.03 5.16
CA PHE A 99 8.53 2.07 4.30
C PHE A 99 8.15 2.15 2.82
N VAL A 100 6.91 2.58 2.53
CA VAL A 100 6.38 2.69 1.17
C VAL A 100 6.01 4.14 0.89
N THR A 101 6.52 4.70 -0.20
CA THR A 101 6.12 6.04 -0.67
C THR A 101 5.40 5.92 -2.00
N THR A 102 4.14 6.35 -2.04
CA THR A 102 3.38 6.44 -3.29
C THR A 102 4.00 7.50 -4.19
N LYS A 103 4.46 7.08 -5.38
CA LYS A 103 5.04 8.00 -6.38
C LYS A 103 4.00 8.57 -7.34
N GLY A 104 2.81 7.97 -7.39
CA GLY A 104 1.72 8.35 -8.27
C GLY A 104 0.75 7.20 -8.47
N GLY A 105 -0.33 7.47 -9.18
CA GLY A 105 -1.36 6.49 -9.51
C GLY A 105 -2.40 7.10 -10.43
N ALA A 106 -3.21 6.24 -11.04
CA ALA A 106 -4.33 6.66 -11.87
C ALA A 106 -5.42 5.58 -11.85
N TYR A 107 -6.66 6.01 -12.08
CA TYR A 107 -7.80 5.13 -12.26
C TYR A 107 -8.05 4.93 -13.75
N PHE A 108 -8.24 3.66 -14.12
CA PHE A 108 -8.47 3.25 -15.49
C PHE A 108 -9.71 2.37 -15.57
N PHE A 109 -10.42 2.48 -16.69
CA PHE A 109 -11.46 1.55 -17.05
C PHE A 109 -10.91 0.50 -18.01
N MET A 110 -11.14 -0.78 -17.71
CA MET A 110 -10.80 -1.88 -18.60
C MET A 110 -12.09 -2.35 -19.31
N PRO A 111 -12.37 -1.86 -20.52
CA PRO A 111 -13.56 -2.28 -21.27
C PRO A 111 -13.49 -3.77 -21.65
N SER A 112 -14.66 -4.35 -21.93
CA SER A 112 -14.71 -5.69 -22.51
C SER A 112 -14.12 -5.70 -23.93
N ILE A 113 -13.67 -6.87 -24.38
CA ILE A 113 -13.17 -7.05 -25.75
C ILE A 113 -14.23 -6.64 -26.78
N SER A 114 -15.50 -6.95 -26.53
CA SER A 114 -16.61 -6.56 -27.42
C SER A 114 -16.78 -5.04 -27.50
N ALA A 115 -16.65 -4.31 -26.39
CA ALA A 115 -16.72 -2.86 -26.38
C ALA A 115 -15.55 -2.22 -27.15
N LEU A 116 -14.34 -2.77 -27.02
CA LEU A 116 -13.18 -2.32 -27.82
C LEU A 116 -13.38 -2.52 -29.32
N LYS A 117 -13.95 -3.66 -29.74
CA LYS A 117 -14.29 -3.92 -31.15
C LYS A 117 -15.30 -2.90 -31.70
N GLN A 118 -16.31 -2.53 -30.91
CA GLN A 118 -17.28 -1.51 -31.33
C GLN A 118 -16.63 -0.12 -31.46
N LEU A 119 -15.80 0.27 -30.49
CA LEU A 119 -15.11 1.57 -30.52
C LEU A 119 -14.14 1.71 -31.70
N THR A 120 -13.56 0.61 -32.18
CA THR A 120 -12.62 0.62 -33.31
C THR A 120 -13.30 0.49 -34.66
N ASN A 121 -14.43 -0.22 -34.74
CA ASN A 121 -15.18 -0.41 -35.99
C ASN A 121 -16.08 0.76 -36.37
N ASN A 122 -16.42 1.65 -35.43
CA ASN A 122 -17.24 2.85 -35.70
C ASN A 122 -16.45 4.01 -36.33
N ASN A 123 -15.26 3.76 -36.89
CA ASN A 123 -14.46 4.71 -37.67
C ASN A 123 -14.70 4.59 -39.20
N GLN A 124 -15.89 4.14 -39.60
CA GLN A 124 -16.43 4.22 -40.97
C GLN A 124 -17.79 4.91 -40.92
#